data_AF-A0A9Q9AZI8-F1
#
_entry.id   AF-A0A9Q9AZI8-F1
#
_cell.length_a   1.000
_cell.length_b   1.000
_cell.length_c   1.000
_cell.angle_alpha   90.00
_cell.angle_beta   90.00
_cell.angle_gamma   90.00
#
_symmetry.space_group_name_H-M   'P 1'
#
loop_
_entity.id
_entity.type
_entity.pdbx_description
1 polymer ?
#
loop_
_entity_poly.entity_id
_entity_poly.type
_entity_poly.pdbx_seq_one_letter_code
_entity_poly.pdbx_strand_id
1 'polypeptide(L)'
;MSTLTSNQRQLLHEVADGLLDIYQTLVRMQYLEPEWVHRGPHDLSAHQELYESLNLDVSIIYLYSIMPYVDAGRVTEIDFFQGSYFSDFRNKAEVEQGRHPMYGDDEDLLRPWMTPLCGLGNHYGMIVYDAASHGIAMCHQDGGPSSDQQMGATEQQLENGDPDEGYSSEGEDMWIEDDEEEENNDRNEWDEMEMRPAKSVLRNMVSWFEDLTELPGTGENSGYKQMWQADVIKLVYRKHGWPRADFDGHAFRVSQVRADADKSAREERDKILEEVRHLKLVKNCRRGPNTGWSHWQRQLDEAVNDDERWLARLHLYHVDQGQRNNCSRLADAEADLERLTPEPEEMLVLCTLPIVEAIGLDVSRNIRASRITLEKMRNESEEERHKFSPPGRLAYQEKHDAVCLKACQNCHFEANALSDEVRRKFVQNKWIRRDIDVKAAERAVERAEQNVIEIRGFF
;
A
#
# COMPACT_ATOMS: atom_id res chain seq x y z
N MET A 1 11.33 -30.24 30.60
CA MET A 1 10.30 -29.33 30.05
C MET A 1 8.96 -29.74 30.63
N SER A 2 8.25 -28.80 31.27
CA SER A 2 6.89 -29.06 31.77
C SER A 2 5.99 -29.43 30.60
N THR A 3 5.20 -30.48 30.70
CA THR A 3 4.27 -30.88 29.64
C THR A 3 3.01 -30.04 29.72
N LEU A 4 2.63 -29.41 28.61
CA LEU A 4 1.37 -28.66 28.50
C LEU A 4 0.18 -29.52 28.88
N THR A 5 -0.68 -28.98 29.75
CA THR A 5 -1.96 -29.61 30.09
C THR A 5 -2.89 -29.62 28.88
N SER A 6 -3.88 -30.52 28.86
CA SER A 6 -4.89 -30.55 27.79
C SER A 6 -5.64 -29.22 27.65
N ASN A 7 -5.91 -28.54 28.77
CA ASN A 7 -6.58 -27.24 28.78
C ASN A 7 -5.71 -26.15 28.12
N GLN A 8 -4.43 -26.05 28.50
CA GLN A 8 -3.51 -25.10 27.86
C GLN A 8 -3.40 -25.35 26.35
N ARG A 9 -3.31 -26.61 25.92
CA ARG A 9 -3.31 -26.93 24.48
C ARG A 9 -4.59 -26.45 23.80
N GLN A 10 -5.76 -26.68 24.41
CA GLN A 10 -7.03 -26.22 23.84
C GLN A 10 -7.08 -24.69 23.68
N LEU A 11 -6.58 -23.94 24.66
CA LEU A 11 -6.48 -22.48 24.59
C LEU A 11 -5.54 -22.02 23.45
N LEU A 12 -4.41 -22.70 23.26
CA LEU A 12 -3.47 -22.38 22.17
C LEU A 12 -4.04 -22.73 20.78
N HIS A 13 -4.80 -23.82 20.67
CA HIS A 13 -5.56 -24.13 19.44
C HIS A 13 -6.61 -23.07 19.14
N GLU A 14 -7.28 -22.51 20.16
CA GLU A 14 -8.24 -21.43 19.97
C GLU A 14 -7.61 -20.16 19.36
N VAL A 15 -6.37 -19.83 19.73
CA VAL A 15 -5.60 -18.74 19.10
C VAL A 15 -5.25 -19.06 17.66
N ALA A 16 -4.70 -20.26 17.41
CA ALA A 16 -4.29 -20.68 16.07
C ALA A 16 -5.49 -20.75 15.10
N ASP A 17 -6.63 -21.28 15.55
CA ASP A 17 -7.88 -21.32 14.79
C ASP A 17 -8.42 -19.92 14.53
N GLY A 18 -8.36 -19.01 15.51
CA GLY A 18 -8.79 -17.62 15.35
C GLY A 18 -7.94 -16.85 14.33
N LEU A 19 -6.61 -17.01 14.34
CA LEU A 19 -5.73 -16.46 13.30
C LEU A 19 -6.04 -17.07 11.92
N LEU A 20 -6.34 -18.36 11.86
CA LEU A 20 -6.68 -19.04 10.62
C LEU A 20 -8.00 -18.51 10.04
N ASP A 21 -8.99 -18.21 10.88
CA ASP A 21 -10.26 -17.59 10.46
C ASP A 21 -10.03 -16.19 9.88
N ILE A 22 -9.13 -15.39 10.48
CA ILE A 22 -8.72 -14.09 9.93
C ILE A 22 -8.09 -14.27 8.55
N TYR A 23 -7.11 -15.16 8.41
CA TYR A 23 -6.43 -15.37 7.12
C TYR A 23 -7.37 -15.91 6.06
N GLN A 24 -8.29 -16.81 6.40
CA GLN A 24 -9.33 -17.28 5.48
C GLN A 24 -10.28 -16.15 5.07
N THR A 25 -10.59 -15.22 5.99
CA THR A 25 -11.37 -14.02 5.68
C THR A 25 -10.63 -13.14 4.68
N LEU A 26 -9.32 -12.90 4.88
CA LEU A 26 -8.49 -12.16 3.94
C LEU A 26 -8.37 -12.86 2.57
N VAL A 27 -8.32 -14.19 2.52
CA VAL A 27 -8.40 -14.97 1.27
C VAL A 27 -9.74 -14.75 0.58
N ARG A 28 -10.86 -14.81 1.32
CA ARG A 28 -12.21 -14.54 0.78
C ARG A 28 -12.31 -13.12 0.23
N MET A 29 -11.73 -12.14 0.92
CA MET A 29 -11.64 -10.73 0.50
C MET A 29 -10.78 -10.52 -0.75
N GLN A 30 -10.14 -11.56 -1.29
CA GLN A 30 -9.17 -11.48 -2.39
C GLN A 30 -7.89 -10.71 -2.04
N TYR A 31 -7.60 -10.55 -0.75
CA TYR A 31 -6.38 -9.91 -0.27
C TYR A 31 -5.20 -10.88 -0.27
N LEU A 32 -5.43 -12.10 0.23
CA LEU A 32 -4.45 -13.19 0.20
C LEU A 32 -4.82 -14.23 -0.86
N GLU A 33 -3.81 -14.89 -1.42
CA GLU A 33 -4.01 -16.09 -2.21
C GLU A 33 -4.16 -17.32 -1.29
N PRO A 34 -5.09 -18.25 -1.56
CA PRO A 34 -5.28 -19.44 -0.73
C PRO A 34 -4.01 -20.26 -0.54
N GLU A 35 -3.16 -20.33 -1.56
CA GLU A 35 -1.92 -21.10 -1.56
C GLU A 35 -0.82 -20.49 -0.69
N TRP A 36 -0.98 -19.23 -0.27
CA TRP A 36 -0.01 -18.57 0.61
C TRP A 36 -0.21 -18.93 2.08
N VAL A 37 -1.38 -19.47 2.44
CA VAL A 37 -1.72 -19.80 3.83
C VAL A 37 -1.32 -21.24 4.15
N HIS A 38 -0.28 -21.39 4.96
CA HIS A 38 0.23 -22.68 5.43
C HIS A 38 -0.33 -23.01 6.81
N ARG A 39 -1.15 -24.05 6.87
CA ARG A 39 -1.67 -24.58 8.14
C ARG A 39 -0.63 -25.44 8.85
N GLY A 40 -0.63 -25.39 10.18
CA GLY A 40 0.17 -26.32 10.99
C GLY A 40 -0.37 -27.76 10.96
N PRO A 41 0.32 -28.70 11.62
CA PRO A 41 1.53 -28.47 12.40
C PRO A 41 2.80 -28.33 11.55
N HIS A 42 3.77 -27.57 12.06
CA HIS A 42 5.08 -27.31 11.44
C HIS A 42 6.20 -27.99 12.22
N ASP A 43 7.23 -28.44 11.52
CA ASP A 43 8.45 -28.97 12.14
C ASP A 43 9.39 -27.82 12.51
N LEU A 44 9.59 -27.61 13.82
CA LEU A 44 10.43 -26.57 14.39
C LEU A 44 11.66 -27.14 15.11
N SER A 45 11.99 -28.41 14.91
CA SER A 45 13.11 -29.08 15.58
C SER A 45 14.45 -28.34 15.41
N ALA A 46 14.67 -27.70 14.26
CA ALA A 46 15.86 -26.90 13.97
C ALA A 46 15.99 -25.59 14.79
N HIS A 47 14.95 -25.19 15.52
CA HIS A 47 14.90 -23.98 16.34
C HIS A 47 15.10 -24.24 17.84
N GLN A 48 15.25 -25.51 18.25
CA GLN A 48 15.31 -25.90 19.66
C GLN A 48 16.38 -25.14 20.46
N GLU A 49 17.61 -25.05 19.92
CA GLU A 49 18.71 -24.31 20.55
C GLU A 49 18.41 -22.82 20.73
N LEU A 50 17.72 -22.22 19.75
CA LEU A 50 17.31 -20.81 19.79
C LEU A 50 16.21 -20.57 20.84
N TYR A 51 15.23 -21.47 20.94
CA TYR A 51 14.17 -21.37 21.93
C TYR A 51 14.71 -21.48 23.35
N GLU A 52 15.72 -22.33 23.57
CA GLU A 52 16.42 -22.45 24.85
C GLU A 52 17.24 -21.19 25.16
N SER A 53 17.94 -20.60 24.19
CA SER A 53 18.73 -19.37 24.41
C SER A 53 17.85 -18.15 24.70
N LEU A 54 16.67 -18.06 24.09
CA LEU A 54 15.69 -16.99 24.34
C LEU A 54 14.78 -17.26 25.55
N ASN A 55 14.98 -18.40 26.22
CA ASN A 55 14.17 -18.85 27.36
C ASN A 55 12.66 -18.83 27.05
N LEU A 56 12.25 -19.30 25.86
CA LEU A 56 10.84 -19.31 25.47
C LEU A 56 10.04 -20.35 26.24
N ASP A 57 8.82 -19.98 26.65
CA ASP A 57 7.91 -20.92 27.32
C ASP A 57 7.42 -22.01 26.35
N VAL A 58 7.21 -23.21 26.89
CA VAL A 58 6.74 -24.37 26.11
C VAL A 58 5.38 -24.12 25.43
N SER A 59 4.56 -23.22 25.99
CA SER A 59 3.29 -22.78 25.40
C SER A 59 3.51 -22.01 24.11
N ILE A 60 4.50 -21.12 24.07
CA ILE A 60 4.84 -20.32 22.87
C ILE A 60 5.47 -21.21 21.81
N ILE A 61 6.40 -22.09 22.20
CA ILE A 61 7.00 -23.07 21.28
C ILE A 61 5.92 -23.96 20.65
N TYR A 62 4.96 -24.44 21.47
CA TYR A 62 3.84 -25.22 20.96
C TYR A 62 2.93 -24.42 20.04
N LEU A 63 2.62 -23.16 20.39
CA LEU A 63 1.82 -22.28 19.55
C LEU A 63 2.46 -22.09 18.17
N TYR A 64 3.76 -21.77 18.12
CA TYR A 64 4.50 -21.63 16.86
C TYR A 64 4.39 -22.88 15.98
N SER A 65 4.32 -24.07 16.59
CA SER A 65 4.17 -25.31 15.83
C SER A 65 2.80 -25.47 15.17
N ILE A 66 1.73 -24.83 15.68
CA ILE A 66 0.36 -25.02 15.18
C ILE A 66 -0.23 -23.80 14.46
N MET A 67 0.36 -22.61 14.64
CA MET A 67 -0.16 -21.40 14.01
C MET A 67 -0.19 -21.49 12.49
N PRO A 68 -1.18 -20.85 11.84
CA PRO A 68 -1.13 -20.64 10.40
C PRO A 68 -0.06 -19.59 10.08
N TYR A 69 0.67 -19.78 8.98
CA TYR A 69 1.64 -18.80 8.46
C TYR A 69 1.29 -18.39 7.05
N VAL A 70 1.68 -17.17 6.68
CA VAL A 70 1.60 -16.67 5.30
C VAL A 70 3.01 -16.70 4.70
N ASP A 71 3.16 -17.21 3.47
CA ASP A 71 4.46 -17.27 2.78
C ASP A 71 5.02 -15.87 2.49
N ALA A 72 5.80 -15.33 3.41
CA ALA A 72 6.43 -14.01 3.33
C ALA A 72 7.33 -13.83 2.10
N GLY A 73 7.90 -14.93 1.57
CA GLY A 73 8.68 -14.88 0.34
C GLY A 73 7.86 -14.36 -0.83
N ARG A 74 6.57 -14.69 -0.90
CA ARG A 74 5.71 -14.19 -1.99
C ARG A 74 5.21 -12.77 -1.75
N VAL A 75 5.54 -12.19 -0.60
CA VAL A 75 4.76 -11.16 0.09
C VAL A 75 5.70 -10.13 0.77
N THR A 76 6.75 -9.67 0.10
CA THR A 76 7.65 -8.65 0.70
C THR A 76 7.00 -7.26 0.89
N GLU A 77 5.73 -7.08 0.50
CA GLU A 77 5.04 -5.78 0.37
C GLU A 77 3.52 -5.88 0.67
N ILE A 78 3.10 -6.69 1.65
CA ILE A 78 1.68 -6.79 2.04
C ILE A 78 1.56 -6.61 3.55
N ASP A 79 0.80 -5.59 3.93
CA ASP A 79 0.47 -5.31 5.32
C ASP A 79 -0.59 -6.29 5.83
N PHE A 80 -0.61 -6.59 7.11
CA PHE A 80 -1.62 -7.43 7.74
C PHE A 80 -2.72 -6.58 8.38
N PHE A 81 -2.47 -6.06 9.58
CA PHE A 81 -3.44 -5.32 10.38
C PHE A 81 -2.82 -3.99 10.79
N GLN A 82 -3.47 -2.89 10.40
CA GLN A 82 -3.03 -1.53 10.69
C GLN A 82 -1.53 -1.30 10.41
N GLY A 83 -1.05 -1.80 9.26
CA GLY A 83 0.32 -1.66 8.79
C GLY A 83 1.37 -2.58 9.45
N SER A 84 0.97 -3.47 10.35
CA SER A 84 1.80 -4.64 10.72
C SER A 84 2.07 -5.52 9.51
N TYR A 85 3.00 -6.47 9.62
CA TYR A 85 3.20 -7.52 8.62
C TYR A 85 2.94 -8.92 9.18
N PHE A 86 2.78 -9.90 8.30
CA PHE A 86 2.58 -11.30 8.69
C PHE A 86 3.88 -11.88 9.25
N SER A 87 3.86 -12.38 10.48
CA SER A 87 5.01 -13.07 11.07
C SER A 87 5.08 -14.54 10.66
N ASP A 88 6.28 -15.04 10.43
CA ASP A 88 6.62 -16.44 10.20
C ASP A 88 7.72 -16.93 11.16
N PHE A 89 7.30 -17.49 12.30
CA PHE A 89 8.22 -18.01 13.32
C PHE A 89 8.87 -19.36 12.97
N ARG A 90 8.70 -19.83 11.72
CA ARG A 90 9.57 -20.85 11.13
C ARG A 90 10.92 -20.25 10.68
N ASN A 91 11.04 -18.93 10.69
CA ASN A 91 12.28 -18.18 10.46
C ASN A 91 12.91 -17.76 11.80
N LYS A 92 14.18 -18.11 12.01
CA LYS A 92 14.94 -17.78 13.23
C LYS A 92 14.98 -16.27 13.51
N ALA A 93 15.17 -15.45 12.47
CA ALA A 93 15.25 -14.00 12.63
C ALA A 93 13.95 -13.40 13.17
N GLU A 94 12.79 -13.94 12.77
CA GLU A 94 11.50 -13.48 13.27
C GLU A 94 11.21 -13.95 14.70
N VAL A 95 11.73 -15.10 15.09
CA VAL A 95 11.69 -15.55 16.49
C VAL A 95 12.49 -14.61 17.39
N GLU A 96 13.69 -14.21 16.96
CA GLU A 96 14.56 -13.27 17.70
C GLU A 96 13.92 -11.87 17.77
N GLN A 97 13.52 -11.33 16.62
CA GLN A 97 12.86 -10.02 16.55
C GLN A 97 11.55 -10.01 17.34
N GLY A 98 10.80 -11.11 17.34
CA GLY A 98 9.57 -11.24 18.10
C GLY A 98 9.76 -11.19 19.63
N ARG A 99 11.00 -11.22 20.15
CA ARG A 99 11.29 -10.95 21.56
C ARG A 99 11.45 -9.47 21.87
N HIS A 100 11.90 -8.69 20.88
CA HIS A 100 12.15 -7.25 20.95
C HIS A 100 11.33 -6.52 19.88
N PRO A 101 9.98 -6.57 19.96
CA PRO A 101 9.15 -6.03 18.89
C PRO A 101 9.37 -4.52 18.65
N MET A 102 9.68 -3.75 19.70
CA MET A 102 9.87 -2.30 19.62
C MET A 102 11.33 -1.86 19.35
N TYR A 103 12.26 -2.80 19.16
CA TYR A 103 13.70 -2.52 19.05
C TYR A 103 14.29 -1.73 20.23
N GLY A 104 13.65 -1.81 21.41
CA GLY A 104 14.14 -1.22 22.66
C GLY A 104 15.31 -2.00 23.28
N ASP A 105 15.79 -1.50 24.42
CA ASP A 105 16.88 -2.12 25.17
C ASP A 105 16.45 -3.48 25.78
N ASP A 106 17.40 -4.24 26.33
CA ASP A 106 17.16 -5.59 26.87
C ASP A 106 16.10 -5.66 27.99
N GLU A 107 15.76 -4.53 28.60
CA GLU A 107 14.75 -4.41 29.66
C GLU A 107 13.30 -4.45 29.12
N ASP A 108 13.13 -4.14 27.82
CA ASP A 108 11.85 -4.10 27.12
C ASP A 108 11.51 -5.43 26.43
N LEU A 109 12.13 -6.52 26.89
CA LEU A 109 11.84 -7.86 26.42
C LEU A 109 10.42 -8.28 26.78
N LEU A 110 9.69 -8.83 25.80
CA LEU A 110 8.44 -9.54 26.07
C LEU A 110 8.68 -10.65 27.08
N ARG A 111 7.68 -11.02 27.89
CA ARG A 111 7.84 -12.16 28.81
C ARG A 111 8.03 -13.48 28.04
N PRO A 112 8.70 -14.51 28.60
CA PRO A 112 8.87 -15.83 27.97
C PRO A 112 7.60 -16.50 27.43
N TRP A 113 6.47 -16.21 28.06
CA TRP A 113 5.14 -16.75 27.74
C TRP A 113 4.30 -15.79 26.88
N MET A 114 4.90 -14.70 26.38
CA MET A 114 4.28 -13.76 25.46
C MET A 114 4.93 -13.85 24.08
N THR A 115 4.15 -13.58 23.03
CA THR A 115 4.65 -13.51 21.66
C THR A 115 3.80 -12.56 20.82
N PRO A 116 4.40 -11.80 19.88
CA PRO A 116 3.62 -11.11 18.87
C PRO A 116 2.95 -12.11 17.92
N LEU A 117 1.72 -11.82 17.50
CA LEU A 117 1.00 -12.56 16.46
C LEU A 117 1.21 -11.96 15.06
N CYS A 118 1.81 -10.77 14.99
CA CYS A 118 2.18 -10.07 13.76
C CYS A 118 3.45 -9.25 13.99
N GLY A 119 4.18 -8.95 12.92
CA GLY A 119 5.41 -8.20 12.98
C GLY A 119 5.15 -6.69 12.97
N LEU A 120 5.98 -5.95 13.69
CA LEU A 120 5.84 -4.50 13.80
C LEU A 120 6.31 -3.81 12.51
N GLY A 121 5.38 -3.17 11.80
CA GLY A 121 5.74 -2.28 10.69
C GLY A 121 6.24 -0.91 11.20
N ASN A 122 6.83 -0.12 10.31
CA ASN A 122 7.30 1.24 10.61
C ASN A 122 6.15 2.16 11.10
N HIS A 123 6.05 2.42 12.41
CA HIS A 123 5.00 3.24 13.05
C HIS A 123 3.59 2.61 13.08
N TYR A 124 3.49 1.29 13.23
CA TYR A 124 2.21 0.57 13.11
C TYR A 124 1.77 -0.17 14.37
N GLY A 125 0.54 -0.70 14.31
CA GLY A 125 -0.03 -1.50 15.38
C GLY A 125 0.62 -2.89 15.46
N MET A 126 0.65 -3.47 16.67
CA MET A 126 1.09 -4.84 16.94
C MET A 126 0.06 -5.57 17.79
N ILE A 127 -0.07 -6.86 17.55
CA ILE A 127 -0.93 -7.77 18.30
C ILE A 127 -0.03 -8.68 19.13
N VAL A 128 -0.12 -8.60 20.46
CA VAL A 128 0.67 -9.42 21.38
C VAL A 128 -0.25 -10.42 22.09
N TYR A 129 0.13 -11.69 22.08
CA TYR A 129 -0.55 -12.75 22.82
C TYR A 129 0.21 -13.12 24.08
N ASP A 130 -0.51 -13.23 25.19
CA ASP A 130 -0.02 -13.71 26.48
C ASP A 130 -0.62 -15.09 26.79
N ALA A 131 0.22 -16.12 26.81
CA ALA A 131 -0.21 -17.50 27.11
C ALA A 131 -0.52 -17.74 28.60
N ALA A 132 -0.03 -16.90 29.52
CA ALA A 132 -0.29 -17.03 30.95
C ALA A 132 -1.70 -16.54 31.31
N SER A 133 -2.10 -15.38 30.78
CA SER A 133 -3.47 -14.84 30.96
C SER A 133 -4.47 -15.32 29.91
N HIS A 134 -3.99 -15.90 28.81
CA HIS A 134 -4.77 -16.18 27.60
C HIS A 134 -5.44 -14.91 27.03
N GLY A 135 -4.67 -13.82 27.06
CA GLY A 135 -5.06 -12.48 26.62
C GLY A 135 -4.37 -12.06 25.33
N ILE A 136 -4.98 -11.12 24.61
CA ILE A 136 -4.35 -10.37 23.53
C ILE A 136 -4.39 -8.89 23.89
N ALA A 137 -3.26 -8.22 23.70
CA ALA A 137 -3.13 -6.77 23.68
C ALA A 137 -2.92 -6.28 22.23
N MET A 138 -3.43 -5.09 21.93
CA MET A 138 -3.16 -4.37 20.69
C MET A 138 -2.53 -3.02 21.03
N CYS A 139 -1.29 -2.81 20.63
CA CYS A 139 -0.51 -1.61 20.94
C CYS A 139 0.09 -0.98 19.68
N HIS A 140 0.48 0.28 19.76
CA HIS A 140 1.17 1.01 18.69
C HIS A 140 2.61 1.30 19.09
N GLN A 141 3.52 1.35 18.11
CA GLN A 141 4.92 1.72 18.35
C GLN A 141 5.07 3.10 19.02
N ASP A 142 4.26 4.07 18.63
CA ASP A 142 4.40 5.46 19.06
C ASP A 142 3.71 5.76 20.41
N GLY A 143 3.39 4.73 21.22
CA GLY A 143 2.67 4.90 22.49
C GLY A 143 1.22 5.38 22.32
N GLY A 144 0.69 5.31 21.09
CA GLY A 144 -0.67 5.72 20.77
C GLY A 144 -1.75 4.88 21.46
N PRO A 145 -3.01 5.36 21.48
CA PRO A 145 -4.12 4.65 22.09
C PRO A 145 -4.26 3.23 21.52
N SER A 146 -4.73 2.27 22.33
CA SER A 146 -4.93 0.90 21.86
C SER A 146 -5.76 0.88 20.58
N SER A 147 -5.27 0.13 19.59
CA SER A 147 -5.96 -0.12 18.32
C SER A 147 -7.28 -0.88 18.48
N ASP A 148 -7.53 -1.44 19.66
CA ASP A 148 -8.72 -2.22 19.93
C ASP A 148 -9.95 -1.30 20.05
N GLN A 149 -10.79 -1.34 19.02
CA GLN A 149 -11.99 -0.52 18.91
C GLN A 149 -13.00 -0.72 20.06
N GLN A 150 -12.89 -1.80 20.86
CA GLN A 150 -13.76 -2.01 22.01
C GLN A 150 -13.21 -1.46 23.32
N MET A 151 -11.93 -1.06 23.38
CA MET A 151 -11.37 -0.49 24.62
C MET A 151 -11.71 0.99 24.79
N GLY A 152 -12.21 1.64 23.73
CA GLY A 152 -12.53 3.06 23.74
C GLY A 152 -11.27 3.92 23.89
N ALA A 153 -11.31 5.16 23.39
CA ALA A 153 -10.27 6.10 23.78
C ALA A 153 -10.47 6.44 25.27
N THR A 154 -9.49 6.15 26.12
CA THR A 154 -9.55 6.59 27.51
C THR A 154 -9.46 8.13 27.54
N GLU A 155 -10.11 8.80 28.51
CA GLU A 155 -10.06 10.28 28.60
C GLU A 155 -8.62 10.82 28.66
N GLN A 156 -7.69 10.06 29.25
CA GLN A 156 -6.25 10.37 29.25
C GLN A 156 -5.62 10.41 27.86
N GLN A 157 -6.13 9.64 26.89
CA GLN A 157 -5.65 9.64 25.50
C GLN A 157 -6.14 10.87 24.71
N LEU A 158 -7.22 11.52 25.16
CA LEU A 158 -7.74 12.75 24.55
C LEU A 158 -7.12 14.01 25.15
N GLU A 159 -6.62 13.96 26.40
CA GLU A 159 -5.95 15.09 27.05
C GLU A 159 -4.49 15.31 26.58
N ASN A 160 -3.81 14.26 26.09
CA ASN A 160 -2.43 14.35 25.58
C ASN A 160 -2.33 14.64 24.07
N GLY A 161 -3.46 14.69 23.36
CA GLY A 161 -3.49 15.11 21.96
C GLY A 161 -3.58 16.63 21.87
N ASP A 162 -2.44 17.32 21.91
CA ASP A 162 -2.36 18.77 21.84
C ASP A 162 -3.10 19.29 20.59
N PRO A 163 -4.22 20.00 20.73
CA PRO A 163 -5.08 20.34 19.60
C PRO A 163 -4.63 21.64 18.92
N ASP A 164 -3.34 21.86 18.65
CA ASP A 164 -2.91 23.01 17.82
C ASP A 164 -1.46 22.92 17.29
N GLU A 165 -1.17 21.99 16.38
CA GLU A 165 -0.02 22.18 15.46
C GLU A 165 -0.36 23.19 14.34
N GLY A 166 -0.70 24.40 14.75
CA GLY A 166 -0.45 25.57 13.94
C GLY A 166 1.05 25.80 13.89
N TYR A 167 1.72 25.33 12.83
CA TYR A 167 3.11 25.65 12.49
C TYR A 167 3.35 27.16 12.53
N SER A 168 3.67 27.71 13.69
CA SER A 168 4.29 29.03 13.83
C SER A 168 5.79 28.80 14.00
N SER A 169 6.45 28.70 12.85
CA SER A 169 7.89 28.88 12.74
C SER A 169 8.27 30.21 13.42
N GLU A 170 9.33 30.20 14.22
CA GLU A 170 9.92 31.31 14.98
C GLU A 170 9.54 31.35 16.48
N GLY A 171 10.22 30.54 17.30
CA GLY A 171 10.10 30.60 18.76
C GLY A 171 11.06 29.66 19.50
N GLU A 172 12.32 30.08 19.57
CA GLU A 172 13.37 29.78 20.58
C GLU A 172 13.27 28.51 21.44
N ASP A 173 14.32 27.68 21.29
CA ASP A 173 14.72 26.52 22.10
C ASP A 173 14.61 26.73 23.63
N MET A 174 13.46 26.41 24.23
CA MET A 174 13.38 26.11 25.66
C MET A 174 13.40 24.59 25.86
N TRP A 175 14.61 24.07 26.05
CA TRP A 175 14.83 22.76 26.65
C TRP A 175 14.28 22.82 28.07
N ILE A 176 13.07 22.30 28.27
CA ILE A 176 12.54 22.01 29.61
C ILE A 176 13.42 20.86 30.12
N GLU A 177 14.26 21.18 31.11
CA GLU A 177 14.91 20.18 31.94
C GLU A 177 13.79 19.49 32.73
N ASP A 178 13.23 18.41 32.17
CA ASP A 178 12.38 17.50 32.91
C ASP A 178 13.26 16.86 33.99
N ASP A 179 13.05 17.30 35.23
CA ASP A 179 13.53 16.66 36.44
C ASP A 179 12.92 15.25 36.49
N GLU A 180 13.62 14.28 35.88
CA GLU A 180 13.38 12.86 36.01
C GLU A 180 13.60 12.44 37.48
N GLU A 181 12.54 12.48 38.28
CA GLU A 181 12.47 11.63 39.47
C GLU A 181 12.45 10.17 38.99
N GLU A 182 13.64 9.58 38.84
CA GLU A 182 13.88 8.14 38.64
C GLU A 182 13.31 7.34 39.83
N GLU A 183 11.98 7.20 39.91
CA GLU A 183 11.39 6.09 40.64
C GLU A 183 11.72 4.82 39.85
N ASN A 184 12.68 4.05 40.40
CA ASN A 184 12.99 2.65 40.03
C ASN A 184 11.72 1.79 40.06
N ASN A 185 10.87 1.91 39.05
CA ASN A 185 9.79 0.99 38.80
C ASN A 185 10.36 -0.06 37.84
N ASP A 186 10.86 -1.17 38.39
CA ASP A 186 11.22 -2.42 37.67
C ASP A 186 10.00 -3.05 36.94
N ARG A 187 8.99 -2.26 36.60
CA ARG A 187 7.77 -2.70 35.95
C ARG A 187 8.01 -2.65 34.46
N ASN A 188 8.13 -3.85 33.90
CA ASN A 188 8.17 -4.04 32.47
C ASN A 188 6.81 -3.61 31.88
N GLU A 189 6.83 -2.73 30.89
CA GLU A 189 5.65 -2.13 30.24
C GLU A 189 4.65 -3.20 29.76
N TRP A 190 5.12 -4.38 29.35
CA TRP A 190 4.28 -5.46 28.86
C TRP A 190 3.35 -6.05 29.94
N ASP A 191 3.68 -5.91 31.23
CA ASP A 191 2.86 -6.40 32.34
C ASP A 191 1.66 -5.48 32.62
N GLU A 192 1.73 -4.21 32.20
CA GLU A 192 0.68 -3.20 32.43
C GLU A 192 -0.28 -3.06 31.24
N MET A 193 -0.02 -3.75 30.12
CA MET A 193 -0.89 -3.73 28.96
C MET A 193 -2.31 -4.21 29.28
N GLU A 194 -3.29 -3.43 28.85
CA GLU A 194 -4.69 -3.83 28.90
C GLU A 194 -4.95 -4.98 27.91
N MET A 195 -5.16 -6.19 28.45
CA MET A 195 -5.42 -7.39 27.67
C MET A 195 -6.89 -7.77 27.66
N ARG A 196 -7.33 -8.34 26.54
CA ARG A 196 -8.66 -8.90 26.37
C ARG A 196 -8.61 -10.38 26.05
N PRO A 197 -9.67 -11.16 26.33
CA PRO A 197 -9.68 -12.59 26.02
C PRO A 197 -9.35 -12.86 24.55
N ALA A 198 -8.33 -13.69 24.29
CA ALA A 198 -7.76 -13.88 22.94
C ALA A 198 -8.82 -14.21 21.87
N LYS A 199 -9.70 -15.16 22.18
CA LYS A 199 -10.83 -15.55 21.32
C LYS A 199 -11.73 -14.39 20.93
N SER A 200 -12.00 -13.48 21.87
CA SER A 200 -12.87 -12.33 21.63
C SER A 200 -12.23 -11.38 20.65
N VAL A 201 -10.95 -11.06 20.85
CA VAL A 201 -10.19 -10.15 19.98
C VAL A 201 -10.11 -10.70 18.56
N LEU A 202 -9.71 -11.96 18.39
CA LEU A 202 -9.57 -12.57 17.06
C LEU A 202 -10.91 -12.64 16.31
N ARG A 203 -12.03 -12.93 17.01
CA ARG A 203 -13.38 -12.89 16.41
C ARG A 203 -13.82 -11.48 16.03
N ASN A 204 -13.47 -10.49 16.84
CA ASN A 204 -13.76 -9.10 16.54
C ASN A 204 -12.99 -8.67 15.29
N MET A 205 -11.73 -9.07 15.14
CA MET A 205 -10.95 -8.80 13.91
C MET A 205 -11.62 -9.36 12.65
N VAL A 206 -12.11 -10.60 12.69
CA VAL A 206 -12.90 -11.16 11.57
C VAL A 206 -14.11 -10.28 11.28
N SER A 207 -14.85 -9.88 12.32
CA SER A 207 -16.02 -9.02 12.17
C SER A 207 -15.65 -7.64 11.60
N TRP A 208 -14.51 -7.06 12.01
CA TRP A 208 -14.02 -5.78 11.48
C TRP A 208 -13.73 -5.84 9.98
N PHE A 209 -13.17 -6.95 9.50
CA PHE A 209 -12.98 -7.17 8.06
C PHE A 209 -14.29 -7.45 7.31
N GLU A 210 -15.21 -8.22 7.90
CA GLU A 210 -16.53 -8.48 7.31
C GLU A 210 -17.39 -7.21 7.21
N ASP A 211 -17.37 -6.36 8.23
CA ASP A 211 -18.07 -5.08 8.27
C ASP A 211 -17.34 -3.96 7.50
N LEU A 212 -16.11 -4.24 7.06
CA LEU A 212 -15.18 -3.30 6.43
C LEU A 212 -14.91 -2.07 7.31
N THR A 213 -14.94 -2.23 8.64
CA THR A 213 -14.46 -1.21 9.56
C THR A 213 -12.96 -1.07 9.39
N GLU A 214 -12.28 -2.22 9.36
CA GLU A 214 -10.87 -2.36 9.00
C GLU A 214 -10.73 -2.88 7.57
N LEU A 215 -9.68 -2.43 6.88
CA LEU A 215 -9.31 -2.93 5.57
C LEU A 215 -7.87 -3.42 5.61
N PRO A 216 -7.56 -4.45 4.84
CA PRO A 216 -6.17 -4.86 4.68
C PRO A 216 -5.42 -3.87 3.77
N GLY A 217 -4.09 -3.80 3.90
CA GLY A 217 -3.24 -2.98 3.03
C GLY A 217 -3.28 -1.47 3.28
N THR A 218 -3.59 -1.04 4.49
CA THR A 218 -3.61 0.38 4.88
C THR A 218 -2.25 0.92 5.33
N GLY A 219 -1.21 0.09 5.37
CA GLY A 219 0.12 0.47 5.84
C GLY A 219 1.04 1.00 4.74
N GLU A 220 2.26 1.33 5.15
CA GLU A 220 3.27 1.91 4.26
C GLU A 220 3.81 0.95 3.21
N ASN A 221 3.73 -0.35 3.47
CA ASN A 221 4.35 -1.36 2.63
C ASN A 221 3.39 -1.98 1.64
N SER A 222 2.10 -1.60 1.65
CA SER A 222 1.19 -1.92 0.56
C SER A 222 1.74 -1.34 -0.74
N GLY A 223 2.42 -2.16 -1.55
CA GLY A 223 3.04 -1.75 -2.83
C GLY A 223 2.06 -1.08 -3.82
N TYR A 224 0.76 -1.20 -3.53
CA TYR A 224 -0.35 -0.56 -4.22
C TYR A 224 -1.18 0.33 -3.27
N LYS A 225 -0.56 1.24 -2.50
CA LYS A 225 -1.28 2.22 -1.63
C LYS A 225 -2.49 2.87 -2.30
N GLN A 226 -2.44 3.05 -3.62
CA GLN A 226 -3.50 3.65 -4.42
C GLN A 226 -4.71 2.72 -4.63
N MET A 227 -4.51 1.40 -4.65
CA MET A 227 -5.59 0.42 -4.89
C MET A 227 -6.38 0.05 -3.62
N TRP A 228 -5.89 0.39 -2.43
CA TRP A 228 -6.51 0.04 -1.14
C TRP A 228 -7.13 1.23 -0.41
N GLN A 229 -7.47 2.30 -1.14
CA GLN A 229 -8.12 3.45 -0.53
C GLN A 229 -9.49 3.11 0.07
N ALA A 230 -9.64 3.45 1.34
CA ALA A 230 -10.75 2.95 2.15
C ALA A 230 -12.12 3.40 1.65
N ASP A 231 -12.26 4.64 1.24
CA ASP A 231 -13.50 5.23 0.73
C ASP A 231 -13.98 4.55 -0.56
N VAL A 232 -13.05 4.26 -1.47
CA VAL A 232 -13.39 3.62 -2.75
C VAL A 232 -13.59 2.11 -2.58
N ILE A 233 -12.70 1.43 -1.89
CA ILE A 233 -12.71 -0.03 -1.78
C ILE A 233 -13.88 -0.57 -0.98
N LYS A 234 -14.33 0.14 0.08
CA LYS A 234 -15.54 -0.25 0.81
C LYS A 234 -16.77 -0.28 -0.10
N LEU A 235 -16.88 0.68 -1.02
CA LEU A 235 -17.98 0.72 -2.00
C LEU A 235 -17.88 -0.42 -3.01
N VAL A 236 -16.66 -0.74 -3.47
CA VAL A 236 -16.42 -1.85 -4.41
C VAL A 236 -16.77 -3.19 -3.76
N TYR A 237 -16.35 -3.46 -2.53
CA TYR A 237 -16.71 -4.70 -1.81
C TYR A 237 -18.23 -4.88 -1.70
N ARG A 238 -18.94 -3.84 -1.23
CA ARG A 238 -20.40 -3.86 -1.08
C ARG A 238 -21.12 -4.07 -2.40
N LYS A 239 -20.63 -3.43 -3.48
CA LYS A 239 -21.18 -3.59 -4.83
C LYS A 239 -21.14 -5.05 -5.31
N HIS A 240 -20.13 -5.82 -4.89
CA HIS A 240 -19.92 -7.21 -5.32
C HIS A 240 -20.34 -8.25 -4.28
N GLY A 241 -21.13 -7.86 -3.27
CA GLY A 241 -21.80 -8.79 -2.36
C GLY A 241 -21.05 -9.12 -1.07
N TRP A 242 -19.94 -8.45 -0.74
CA TRP A 242 -19.27 -8.65 0.55
C TRP A 242 -20.15 -8.24 1.75
N PRO A 243 -20.14 -8.95 2.89
CA PRO A 243 -19.39 -10.18 3.22
C PRO A 243 -20.15 -11.49 2.94
N ARG A 244 -21.22 -11.44 2.15
CA ARG A 244 -22.11 -12.59 1.95
C ARG A 244 -21.41 -13.72 1.18
N ALA A 245 -22.01 -14.90 1.22
CA ALA A 245 -21.50 -16.08 0.53
C ALA A 245 -21.51 -15.96 -1.01
N ASP A 246 -22.28 -15.01 -1.57
CA ASP A 246 -22.36 -14.73 -3.01
C ASP A 246 -21.33 -13.68 -3.48
N PHE A 247 -20.32 -13.35 -2.67
CA PHE A 247 -19.28 -12.38 -3.04
C PHE A 247 -18.54 -12.78 -4.34
N ASP A 248 -18.61 -11.92 -5.36
CA ASP A 248 -17.89 -12.11 -6.62
C ASP A 248 -16.50 -11.47 -6.55
N GLY A 249 -15.54 -12.25 -6.07
CA GLY A 249 -14.15 -11.83 -5.96
C GLY A 249 -13.49 -11.42 -7.28
N HIS A 250 -13.92 -12.00 -8.41
CA HIS A 250 -13.36 -11.66 -9.72
C HIS A 250 -13.89 -10.30 -10.21
N ALA A 251 -15.21 -10.08 -10.12
CA ALA A 251 -15.81 -8.79 -10.46
C ALA A 251 -15.35 -7.67 -9.52
N PHE A 252 -15.09 -7.99 -8.24
CA PHE A 252 -14.42 -7.12 -7.28
C PHE A 252 -13.06 -6.66 -7.79
N ARG A 253 -12.13 -7.58 -8.09
CA ARG A 253 -10.78 -7.22 -8.56
C ARG A 253 -10.81 -6.37 -9.82
N VAL A 254 -11.69 -6.69 -10.77
CA VAL A 254 -11.90 -5.87 -11.99
C VAL A 254 -12.36 -4.44 -11.64
N SER A 255 -13.28 -4.31 -10.69
CA SER A 255 -13.80 -3.00 -10.28
C SER A 255 -12.81 -2.20 -9.44
N GLN A 256 -11.95 -2.88 -8.66
CA GLN A 256 -10.84 -2.26 -7.93
C GLN A 256 -9.85 -1.62 -8.91
N VAL A 257 -9.38 -2.37 -9.92
CA VAL A 257 -8.49 -1.82 -10.98
C VAL A 257 -9.14 -0.63 -11.70
N ARG A 258 -10.44 -0.69 -11.96
CA ARG A 258 -11.17 0.43 -12.57
C ARG A 258 -11.22 1.67 -11.69
N ALA A 259 -11.50 1.49 -10.41
CA ALA A 259 -11.52 2.55 -9.42
C ALA A 259 -10.15 3.24 -9.31
N ASP A 260 -9.08 2.43 -9.24
CA ASP A 260 -7.71 2.93 -9.18
C ASP A 260 -7.33 3.72 -10.44
N ALA A 261 -7.65 3.20 -11.63
CA ALA A 261 -7.40 3.91 -12.88
C ALA A 261 -8.21 5.21 -13.02
N ASP A 262 -9.47 5.25 -12.56
CA ASP A 262 -10.27 6.49 -12.52
C ASP A 262 -9.63 7.53 -11.62
N LYS A 263 -9.16 7.11 -10.44
CA LYS A 263 -8.47 7.99 -9.50
C LYS A 263 -7.17 8.53 -10.08
N SER A 264 -6.32 7.66 -10.61
CA SER A 264 -5.06 8.03 -11.26
C SER A 264 -5.27 9.02 -12.40
N ALA A 265 -6.32 8.83 -13.21
CA ALA A 265 -6.68 9.78 -14.26
C ALA A 265 -7.11 11.15 -13.71
N ARG A 266 -7.85 11.20 -12.58
CA ARG A 266 -8.24 12.46 -11.92
C ARG A 266 -7.03 13.18 -11.33
N GLU A 267 -6.15 12.47 -10.64
CA GLU A 267 -4.93 13.05 -10.06
C GLU A 267 -4.01 13.61 -11.14
N GLU A 268 -3.83 12.90 -12.25
CA GLU A 268 -3.05 13.38 -13.39
C GLU A 268 -3.66 14.65 -13.99
N ARG A 269 -4.98 14.65 -14.20
CA ARG A 269 -5.70 15.85 -14.66
C ARG A 269 -5.49 17.03 -13.70
N ASP A 270 -5.59 16.80 -12.41
CA ASP A 270 -5.47 17.85 -11.39
C ASP A 270 -4.05 18.42 -11.33
N LYS A 271 -3.01 17.57 -11.48
CA LYS A 271 -1.61 18.01 -11.65
C LYS A 271 -1.43 18.88 -12.88
N ILE A 272 -1.99 18.48 -14.02
CA ILE A 272 -1.91 19.27 -15.27
C ILE A 272 -2.65 20.60 -15.12
N LEU A 273 -3.82 20.61 -14.47
CA LEU A 273 -4.54 21.83 -14.16
C LEU A 273 -3.71 22.79 -13.29
N GLU A 274 -3.04 22.27 -12.27
CA GLU A 274 -2.14 23.04 -11.42
C GLU A 274 -0.94 23.59 -12.21
N GLU A 275 -0.33 22.77 -13.07
CA GLU A 275 0.78 23.20 -13.94
C GLU A 275 0.34 24.32 -14.91
N VAL A 276 -0.83 24.17 -15.54
CA VAL A 276 -1.40 25.22 -16.42
C VAL A 276 -1.64 26.51 -15.65
N ARG A 277 -2.20 26.43 -14.43
CA ARG A 277 -2.40 27.61 -13.56
C ARG A 277 -1.07 28.28 -13.21
N HIS A 278 -0.08 27.49 -12.80
CA HIS A 278 1.25 27.97 -12.47
C HIS A 278 1.92 28.66 -13.67
N LEU A 279 1.95 28.01 -14.84
CA LEU A 279 2.56 28.55 -16.04
C LEU A 279 1.84 29.81 -16.58
N LYS A 280 0.51 29.88 -16.43
CA LYS A 280 -0.26 31.11 -16.72
C LYS A 280 0.14 32.27 -15.80
N LEU A 281 0.33 32.00 -14.50
CA LEU A 281 0.80 33.01 -13.55
C LEU A 281 2.20 33.50 -13.94
N VAL A 282 3.15 32.59 -14.18
CA VAL A 282 4.53 32.91 -14.59
C VAL A 282 4.54 33.73 -15.89
N LYS A 283 3.73 33.36 -16.88
CA LYS A 283 3.60 34.09 -18.15
C LYS A 283 3.08 35.52 -17.95
N ASN A 284 2.12 35.71 -17.05
CA ASN A 284 1.53 37.03 -16.75
C ASN A 284 2.49 37.92 -15.95
N CYS A 285 3.37 37.34 -15.14
CA CYS A 285 4.38 38.09 -14.38
C CYS A 285 5.44 38.76 -15.26
N ARG A 286 5.53 38.53 -16.57
CA ARG A 286 6.59 39.04 -17.46
C ARG A 286 6.79 40.56 -17.48
N ARG A 287 5.73 41.36 -17.26
CA ARG A 287 5.74 42.82 -17.51
C ARG A 287 5.52 43.69 -16.26
N GLY A 288 5.64 43.09 -15.07
CA GLY A 288 5.63 43.86 -13.84
C GLY A 288 6.86 44.77 -13.71
N PRO A 289 6.74 45.92 -13.03
CA PRO A 289 7.88 46.78 -12.72
C PRO A 289 8.93 46.10 -11.82
N ASN A 290 8.55 45.03 -11.10
CA ASN A 290 9.41 44.26 -10.18
C ASN A 290 9.89 42.93 -10.76
N THR A 291 10.02 42.83 -12.08
CA THR A 291 10.42 41.58 -12.73
C THR A 291 11.92 41.54 -13.00
N GLY A 292 12.48 40.33 -13.11
CA GLY A 292 13.86 40.15 -13.56
C GLY A 292 14.11 40.84 -14.91
N TRP A 293 13.11 40.87 -15.80
CA TRP A 293 13.20 41.62 -17.06
C TRP A 293 13.40 43.13 -16.84
N SER A 294 12.51 43.77 -16.08
CA SER A 294 12.61 45.22 -15.81
C SER A 294 13.89 45.58 -15.06
N HIS A 295 14.35 44.72 -14.15
CA HIS A 295 15.62 44.87 -13.45
C HIS A 295 16.81 44.86 -14.43
N TRP A 296 16.94 43.83 -15.26
CA TRP A 296 18.06 43.71 -16.19
C TRP A 296 18.01 44.71 -17.34
N GLN A 297 16.81 45.15 -17.75
CA GLN A 297 16.66 46.24 -18.71
C GLN A 297 17.20 47.56 -18.13
N ARG A 298 16.89 47.86 -16.87
CA ARG A 298 17.43 49.03 -16.17
C ARG A 298 18.95 48.95 -16.04
N GLN A 299 19.48 47.79 -15.63
CA GLN A 299 20.93 47.56 -15.55
C GLN A 299 21.60 47.75 -16.92
N LEU A 300 20.95 47.33 -18.01
CA LEU A 300 21.46 47.57 -19.37
C LEU A 300 21.50 49.05 -19.74
N ASP A 301 20.47 49.82 -19.36
CA ASP A 301 20.38 51.26 -19.62
C ASP A 301 21.38 52.07 -18.77
N GLU A 302 21.66 51.61 -17.54
CA GLU A 302 22.57 52.24 -16.58
C GLU A 302 24.04 51.81 -16.74
N ALA A 303 24.32 50.77 -17.53
CA ALA A 303 25.66 50.19 -17.67
C ALA A 303 26.70 51.18 -18.22
N VAL A 304 27.82 51.30 -17.49
CA VAL A 304 28.88 52.31 -17.74
C VAL A 304 29.98 51.76 -18.64
N ASN A 305 30.17 50.43 -18.65
CA ASN A 305 31.19 49.74 -19.45
C ASN A 305 30.61 48.58 -20.27
N ASP A 306 31.42 48.03 -21.18
CA ASP A 306 30.98 46.98 -22.10
C ASP A 306 30.73 45.63 -21.40
N ASP A 307 31.44 45.34 -20.31
CA ASP A 307 31.27 44.10 -19.54
C ASP A 307 29.90 44.08 -18.83
N GLU A 308 29.52 45.18 -18.18
CA GLU A 308 28.20 45.36 -17.55
C GLU A 308 27.07 45.25 -18.57
N ARG A 309 27.24 45.86 -19.75
CA ARG A 309 26.28 45.75 -20.86
C ARG A 309 26.14 44.31 -21.35
N TRP A 310 27.26 43.60 -21.46
CA TRP A 310 27.27 42.21 -21.89
C TRP A 310 26.57 41.31 -20.88
N LEU A 311 26.86 41.46 -19.58
CA LEU A 311 26.21 40.72 -18.49
C LEU A 311 24.69 40.98 -18.46
N ALA A 312 24.26 42.25 -18.54
CA ALA A 312 22.84 42.59 -18.56
C ALA A 312 22.12 41.97 -19.78
N ARG A 313 22.76 41.97 -20.97
CA ARG A 313 22.23 41.30 -22.17
C ARG A 313 22.15 39.78 -22.01
N LEU A 314 23.16 39.16 -21.41
CA LEU A 314 23.16 37.71 -21.15
C LEU A 314 22.02 37.32 -20.22
N HIS A 315 21.80 38.08 -19.14
CA HIS A 315 20.68 37.85 -18.24
C HIS A 315 19.32 38.06 -18.92
N LEU A 316 19.15 39.12 -19.71
CA LEU A 316 17.94 39.33 -20.52
C LEU A 316 17.71 38.16 -21.48
N TYR A 317 18.76 37.62 -22.09
CA TYR A 317 18.69 36.43 -22.94
C TYR A 317 18.22 35.20 -22.15
N HIS A 318 18.75 34.93 -20.96
CA HIS A 318 18.30 33.83 -20.11
C HIS A 318 16.84 33.97 -19.68
N VAL A 319 16.41 35.19 -19.32
CA VAL A 319 15.00 35.48 -18.99
C VAL A 319 14.10 35.23 -20.21
N ASP A 320 14.50 35.66 -21.41
CA ASP A 320 13.73 35.40 -22.64
C ASP A 320 13.65 33.89 -22.97
N GLN A 321 14.76 33.16 -22.82
CA GLN A 321 14.78 31.71 -23.01
C GLN A 321 13.88 30.97 -22.01
N GLY A 322 13.97 31.31 -20.73
CA GLY A 322 13.07 30.77 -19.71
C GLY A 322 11.60 31.04 -20.05
N GLN A 323 11.29 32.22 -20.58
CA GLN A 323 9.94 32.55 -21.02
C GLN A 323 9.49 31.72 -22.23
N ARG A 324 10.34 31.52 -23.23
CA ARG A 324 10.02 30.66 -24.38
C ARG A 324 9.75 29.22 -23.94
N ASN A 325 10.58 28.70 -23.04
CA ASN A 325 10.39 27.38 -22.46
C ASN A 325 9.07 27.28 -21.70
N ASN A 326 8.76 28.26 -20.86
CA ASN A 326 7.49 28.29 -20.12
C ASN A 326 6.26 28.43 -21.04
N CYS A 327 6.36 29.21 -22.13
CA CYS A 327 5.30 29.28 -23.13
C CYS A 327 5.11 27.96 -23.88
N SER A 328 6.21 27.26 -24.23
CA SER A 328 6.14 25.94 -24.85
C SER A 328 5.48 24.94 -23.91
N ARG A 329 5.97 24.85 -22.66
CA ARG A 329 5.39 23.99 -21.62
C ARG A 329 3.91 24.30 -21.38
N LEU A 330 3.53 25.57 -21.40
CA LEU A 330 2.12 25.95 -21.23
C LEU A 330 1.27 25.44 -22.40
N ALA A 331 1.76 25.57 -23.63
CA ALA A 331 1.05 25.07 -24.80
C ALA A 331 0.92 23.54 -24.77
N ASP A 332 1.98 22.84 -24.35
CA ASP A 332 1.98 21.38 -24.20
C ASP A 332 1.00 20.95 -23.10
N ALA A 333 1.04 21.58 -21.92
CA ALA A 333 0.14 21.29 -20.81
C ALA A 333 -1.33 21.64 -21.11
N GLU A 334 -1.59 22.73 -21.84
CA GLU A 334 -2.95 23.06 -22.33
C GLU A 334 -3.46 22.02 -23.33
N ALA A 335 -2.60 21.54 -24.24
CA ALA A 335 -2.96 20.47 -25.17
C ALA A 335 -3.21 19.13 -24.46
N ASP A 336 -2.42 18.80 -23.44
CA ASP A 336 -2.66 17.62 -22.60
C ASP A 336 -3.93 17.75 -21.76
N LEU A 337 -4.24 18.96 -21.27
CA LEU A 337 -5.49 19.20 -20.55
C LEU A 337 -6.71 19.04 -21.48
N GLU A 338 -6.67 19.62 -22.68
CA GLU A 338 -7.70 19.45 -23.71
C GLU A 338 -7.87 17.97 -24.08
N ARG A 339 -6.78 17.20 -24.09
CA ARG A 339 -6.81 15.75 -24.24
C ARG A 339 -7.56 15.09 -23.07
N LEU A 340 -7.32 15.49 -21.81
CA LEU A 340 -7.96 14.87 -20.65
C LEU A 340 -9.39 15.34 -20.34
N THR A 341 -9.87 16.43 -20.93
CA THR A 341 -11.22 16.97 -20.68
C THR A 341 -12.15 16.76 -21.86
N PRO A 342 -12.96 15.68 -21.88
CA PRO A 342 -14.10 15.65 -22.79
C PRO A 342 -15.12 16.72 -22.41
N GLU A 343 -15.89 17.22 -23.38
CA GLU A 343 -16.93 18.23 -23.18
C GLU A 343 -17.94 17.78 -22.09
N PRO A 344 -18.53 18.70 -21.29
CA PRO A 344 -19.42 18.36 -20.17
C PRO A 344 -20.63 17.50 -20.56
N GLU A 345 -21.12 17.64 -21.80
CA GLU A 345 -22.22 16.83 -22.35
C GLU A 345 -21.78 15.40 -22.73
N GLU A 346 -20.47 15.15 -22.84
CA GLU A 346 -19.87 13.84 -23.13
C GLU A 346 -19.42 13.11 -21.85
N MET A 347 -19.15 13.82 -20.75
CA MET A 347 -18.73 13.23 -19.46
C MET A 347 -19.73 12.22 -18.88
N LEU A 348 -21.04 12.44 -19.05
CA LEU A 348 -22.09 11.53 -18.53
C LEU A 348 -22.14 10.16 -19.22
N VAL A 349 -21.57 10.07 -20.42
CA VAL A 349 -21.44 8.84 -21.19
C VAL A 349 -20.02 8.28 -21.13
N LEU A 350 -19.04 9.17 -20.89
CA LEU A 350 -17.62 8.84 -20.86
C LEU A 350 -17.11 8.41 -19.49
N CYS A 351 -17.84 8.43 -18.37
CA CYS A 351 -17.29 7.87 -17.11
C CYS A 351 -16.85 6.38 -17.19
N THR A 352 -17.14 5.67 -18.28
CA THR A 352 -16.62 4.32 -18.57
C THR A 352 -15.43 4.29 -19.54
N LEU A 353 -15.09 5.38 -20.26
CA LEU A 353 -14.23 5.39 -21.45
C LEU A 353 -12.78 5.90 -21.27
N PRO A 354 -12.51 7.02 -20.58
CA PRO A 354 -11.17 7.35 -20.08
C PRO A 354 -10.68 6.27 -19.13
N ILE A 355 -11.57 5.53 -18.46
CA ILE A 355 -11.21 4.33 -17.70
C ILE A 355 -10.74 3.22 -18.66
N VAL A 356 -11.39 2.98 -19.81
CA VAL A 356 -10.90 1.98 -20.80
C VAL A 356 -9.52 2.33 -21.33
N GLU A 357 -9.25 3.60 -21.65
CA GLU A 357 -7.97 4.04 -22.22
C GLU A 357 -6.90 4.30 -21.15
N ALA A 358 -7.25 4.78 -19.96
CA ALA A 358 -6.33 4.89 -18.83
C ALA A 358 -5.98 3.50 -18.30
N ILE A 359 -6.95 2.61 -18.08
CA ILE A 359 -6.65 1.20 -17.83
C ILE A 359 -5.89 0.64 -19.03
N GLY A 360 -6.30 0.86 -20.27
CA GLY A 360 -5.62 0.32 -21.45
C GLY A 360 -4.15 0.75 -21.55
N LEU A 361 -3.84 2.04 -21.33
CA LEU A 361 -2.49 2.61 -21.37
C LEU A 361 -1.69 2.25 -20.12
N ASP A 362 -2.31 2.29 -18.95
CA ASP A 362 -1.67 1.97 -17.68
C ASP A 362 -1.43 0.46 -17.57
N VAL A 363 -2.41 -0.38 -17.90
CA VAL A 363 -2.24 -1.82 -18.07
C VAL A 363 -1.26 -2.14 -19.18
N SER A 364 -1.24 -1.45 -20.32
CA SER A 364 -0.20 -1.70 -21.33
C SER A 364 1.19 -1.27 -20.88
N ARG A 365 1.32 -0.17 -20.13
CA ARG A 365 2.59 0.30 -19.56
C ARG A 365 3.05 -0.63 -18.45
N ASN A 366 2.17 -0.99 -17.52
CA ASN A 366 2.41 -1.91 -16.42
C ASN A 366 2.69 -3.31 -16.94
N ILE A 367 1.88 -3.90 -17.82
CA ILE A 367 2.19 -5.19 -18.46
C ILE A 367 3.53 -5.12 -19.19
N ARG A 368 3.85 -4.03 -19.90
CA ARG A 368 5.15 -3.91 -20.58
C ARG A 368 6.30 -3.79 -19.59
N ALA A 369 6.18 -2.95 -18.57
CA ALA A 369 7.19 -2.76 -17.55
C ALA A 369 7.39 -4.04 -16.73
N SER A 370 6.30 -4.65 -16.26
CA SER A 370 6.25 -5.97 -15.64
C SER A 370 6.91 -6.99 -16.55
N ARG A 371 6.54 -7.11 -17.83
CA ARG A 371 7.17 -8.07 -18.76
C ARG A 371 8.67 -7.85 -18.93
N ILE A 372 9.14 -6.60 -19.01
CA ILE A 372 10.58 -6.30 -19.04
C ILE A 372 11.24 -6.77 -17.73
N THR A 373 10.63 -6.47 -16.59
CA THR A 373 11.11 -6.92 -15.27
C THR A 373 11.11 -8.44 -15.14
N LEU A 374 10.06 -9.12 -15.61
CA LEU A 374 9.93 -10.57 -15.59
C LEU A 374 10.92 -11.24 -16.55
N GLU A 375 11.15 -10.67 -17.74
CA GLU A 375 12.17 -11.13 -18.67
C GLU A 375 13.57 -10.95 -18.07
N LYS A 376 13.80 -9.84 -17.35
CA LYS A 376 15.04 -9.62 -16.61
C LYS A 376 15.24 -10.67 -15.51
N MET A 377 14.24 -10.90 -14.66
CA MET A 377 14.26 -11.95 -13.62
C MET A 377 14.45 -13.35 -14.21
N ARG A 378 13.84 -13.63 -15.37
CA ARG A 378 14.00 -14.91 -16.08
C ARG A 378 15.38 -15.06 -16.70
N ASN A 379 16.07 -13.97 -17.02
CA ASN A 379 17.42 -14.01 -17.57
C ASN A 379 18.52 -13.93 -16.50
N GLU A 380 18.19 -13.50 -15.28
CA GLU A 380 19.07 -13.56 -14.11
C GLU A 380 19.35 -15.02 -13.72
N SER A 381 20.58 -15.27 -13.27
CA SER A 381 21.06 -16.60 -12.88
C SER A 381 20.23 -17.17 -11.72
N GLU A 382 20.10 -18.50 -11.62
CA GLU A 382 19.35 -19.13 -10.50
C GLU A 382 19.86 -18.69 -9.12
N GLU A 383 21.15 -18.36 -9.02
CA GLU A 383 21.80 -17.86 -7.81
C GLU A 383 21.40 -16.42 -7.44
N GLU A 384 21.10 -15.57 -8.42
CA GLU A 384 20.59 -14.21 -8.22
C GLU A 384 19.08 -14.19 -7.99
N ARG A 385 18.32 -15.12 -8.59
CA ARG A 385 16.87 -15.24 -8.37
C ARG A 385 16.53 -15.49 -6.91
N HIS A 386 17.31 -16.33 -6.22
CA HIS A 386 17.13 -16.55 -4.79
C HIS A 386 17.44 -15.34 -3.92
N LYS A 387 18.25 -14.38 -4.41
CA LYS A 387 18.59 -13.16 -3.67
C LYS A 387 17.62 -12.00 -3.90
N PHE A 388 16.99 -11.89 -5.07
CA PHE A 388 16.30 -10.66 -5.47
C PHE A 388 14.79 -10.77 -5.71
N SER A 389 14.21 -11.96 -5.92
CA SER A 389 12.75 -12.05 -6.11
C SER A 389 12.23 -13.47 -5.91
N PRO A 390 11.43 -13.73 -4.87
CA PRO A 390 10.93 -15.08 -4.64
C PRO A 390 9.91 -15.48 -5.74
N PRO A 391 9.87 -16.77 -6.14
CA PRO A 391 9.04 -17.26 -7.25
C PRO A 391 7.56 -16.86 -7.21
N GLY A 392 7.01 -16.58 -6.02
CA GLY A 392 5.61 -16.14 -5.88
C GLY A 392 5.33 -14.75 -6.44
N ARG A 393 6.31 -13.83 -6.49
CA ARG A 393 6.11 -12.47 -7.01
C ARG A 393 5.75 -12.49 -8.50
N LEU A 394 6.39 -13.38 -9.27
CA LEU A 394 6.10 -13.57 -10.69
C LEU A 394 4.66 -14.05 -10.91
N ALA A 395 4.24 -15.11 -10.21
CA ALA A 395 2.90 -15.67 -10.36
C ALA A 395 1.80 -14.67 -9.93
N TYR A 396 2.05 -13.90 -8.87
CA TYR A 396 1.15 -12.82 -8.44
C TYR A 396 1.02 -11.74 -9.52
N GLN A 397 2.15 -11.29 -10.09
CA GLN A 397 2.14 -10.29 -11.15
C GLN A 397 1.38 -10.76 -12.39
N GLU A 398 1.58 -12.01 -12.83
CA GLU A 398 0.86 -12.58 -13.97
C GLU A 398 -0.65 -12.62 -13.72
N LYS A 399 -1.07 -12.99 -12.50
CA LYS A 399 -2.49 -12.98 -12.11
C LYS A 399 -3.06 -11.56 -12.10
N HIS A 400 -2.30 -10.59 -11.58
CA HIS A 400 -2.69 -9.19 -11.59
C HIS A 400 -2.84 -8.65 -13.02
N ASP A 401 -1.88 -8.94 -13.90
CA ASP A 401 -1.91 -8.55 -15.31
C ASP A 401 -3.13 -9.13 -16.04
N ALA A 402 -3.52 -10.37 -15.73
CA ALA A 402 -4.73 -11.00 -16.26
C ALA A 402 -6.02 -10.29 -15.80
N VAL A 403 -6.11 -9.90 -14.52
CA VAL A 403 -7.24 -9.10 -13.99
C VAL A 403 -7.32 -7.76 -14.70
N CYS A 404 -6.19 -7.06 -14.83
CA CYS A 404 -6.06 -5.80 -15.54
C CYS A 404 -6.56 -5.90 -16.98
N LEU A 405 -6.14 -6.94 -17.71
CA LEU A 405 -6.59 -7.16 -19.06
C LEU A 405 -8.09 -7.48 -19.14
N LYS A 406 -8.62 -8.25 -18.19
CA LYS A 406 -10.06 -8.52 -18.12
C LYS A 406 -10.85 -7.24 -17.85
N ALA A 407 -10.33 -6.36 -17.00
CA ALA A 407 -10.90 -5.04 -16.76
C ALA A 407 -10.96 -4.22 -18.06
N CYS A 408 -9.88 -4.19 -18.86
CA CYS A 408 -9.85 -3.58 -20.20
C CYS A 408 -10.92 -4.16 -21.12
N GLN A 409 -11.03 -5.49 -21.20
CA GLN A 409 -11.99 -6.16 -22.08
C GLN A 409 -13.44 -5.81 -21.71
N ASN A 410 -13.77 -5.86 -20.42
CA ASN A 410 -15.11 -5.51 -19.93
C ASN A 410 -15.42 -4.04 -20.23
N CYS A 411 -14.42 -3.18 -20.06
CA CYS A 411 -14.48 -1.77 -20.39
C CYS A 411 -14.79 -1.57 -21.89
N HIS A 412 -14.07 -2.26 -22.78
CA HIS A 412 -14.36 -2.24 -24.22
C HIS A 412 -15.76 -2.75 -24.56
N PHE A 413 -16.22 -3.82 -23.90
CA PHE A 413 -17.56 -4.35 -24.12
C PHE A 413 -18.65 -3.34 -23.71
N GLU A 414 -18.51 -2.71 -22.55
CA GLU A 414 -19.41 -1.66 -22.06
C GLU A 414 -19.42 -0.45 -23.02
N ALA A 415 -18.24 -0.02 -23.50
CA ALA A 415 -18.13 1.03 -24.50
C ALA A 415 -18.83 0.66 -25.82
N ASN A 416 -18.70 -0.59 -26.27
CA ASN A 416 -19.38 -1.11 -27.46
C ASN A 416 -20.89 -1.30 -27.27
N ALA A 417 -21.39 -1.32 -26.03
CA ALA A 417 -22.82 -1.35 -25.74
C ALA A 417 -23.47 0.05 -25.79
N LEU A 418 -22.67 1.12 -25.83
CA LEU A 418 -23.16 2.50 -25.97
C LEU A 418 -23.82 2.72 -27.35
N SER A 419 -24.74 3.68 -27.43
CA SER A 419 -25.51 3.96 -28.65
C SER A 419 -24.61 4.36 -29.83
N ASP A 420 -25.07 4.12 -31.06
CA ASP A 420 -24.33 4.49 -32.28
C ASP A 420 -24.07 6.00 -32.42
N GLU A 421 -24.85 6.82 -31.71
CA GLU A 421 -24.66 8.26 -31.63
C GLU A 421 -23.42 8.61 -30.79
N VAL A 422 -23.27 7.96 -29.64
CA VAL A 422 -22.08 8.08 -28.78
C VAL A 422 -20.84 7.56 -29.51
N ARG A 423 -20.96 6.41 -30.19
CA ARG A 423 -19.85 5.85 -30.99
C ARG A 423 -19.44 6.75 -32.16
N ARG A 424 -20.39 7.40 -32.84
CA ARG A 424 -20.08 8.33 -33.94
C ARG A 424 -19.35 9.58 -33.45
N LYS A 425 -19.76 10.14 -32.30
CA LYS A 425 -19.02 11.26 -31.67
C LYS A 425 -17.60 10.84 -31.28
N PHE A 426 -17.43 9.63 -30.77
CA PHE A 426 -16.12 9.07 -30.44
C PHE A 426 -15.20 8.88 -31.67
N VAL A 427 -15.67 8.33 -32.78
CA VAL A 427 -14.86 8.13 -33.99
C VAL A 427 -14.46 9.46 -34.67
N GLN A 428 -15.27 10.51 -34.50
CA GLN A 428 -14.98 11.84 -35.06
C GLN A 428 -13.95 12.62 -34.24
N ASN A 429 -13.87 12.39 -32.93
CA ASN A 429 -12.77 12.87 -32.09
C ASN A 429 -11.54 11.97 -32.32
N LYS A 430 -10.44 12.52 -32.83
CA LYS A 430 -9.24 11.83 -33.39
C LYS A 430 -8.41 10.97 -32.40
N TRP A 431 -9.00 10.02 -31.69
CA TRP A 431 -8.35 9.32 -30.58
C TRP A 431 -7.73 7.96 -30.96
N ILE A 432 -8.18 7.32 -32.05
CA ILE A 432 -7.62 6.03 -32.48
C ILE A 432 -6.65 6.23 -33.65
N ARG A 433 -5.41 6.61 -33.33
CA ARG A 433 -4.28 6.50 -34.27
C ARG A 433 -3.01 5.89 -33.66
N ARG A 434 -3.14 5.12 -32.58
CA ARG A 434 -2.13 4.13 -32.19
C ARG A 434 -2.77 2.75 -32.24
N ASP A 435 -2.26 1.93 -33.15
CA ASP A 435 -2.59 0.51 -33.29
C ASP A 435 -2.25 -0.23 -31.99
N ILE A 436 -3.21 -0.30 -31.07
CA ILE A 436 -3.26 -1.39 -30.10
C ILE A 436 -3.78 -2.58 -30.90
N ASP A 437 -2.88 -3.48 -31.30
CA ASP A 437 -3.25 -4.74 -31.94
C ASP A 437 -3.97 -5.60 -30.90
N VAL A 438 -5.29 -5.44 -30.81
CA VAL A 438 -6.18 -6.22 -29.94
C VAL A 438 -5.95 -7.73 -30.15
N LYS A 439 -5.63 -8.15 -31.38
CA LYS A 439 -5.31 -9.56 -31.68
C LYS A 439 -3.95 -9.99 -31.13
N ALA A 440 -3.02 -9.08 -30.87
CA ALA A 440 -1.77 -9.39 -30.19
C ALA A 440 -1.98 -9.59 -28.68
N ALA A 441 -2.88 -8.80 -28.07
CA ALA A 441 -3.27 -8.97 -26.68
C ALA A 441 -4.04 -10.29 -26.47
N GLU A 442 -5.02 -10.60 -27.32
CA GLU A 442 -5.74 -11.88 -27.29
C GLU A 442 -4.79 -13.09 -27.43
N ARG A 443 -3.84 -13.03 -28.37
CA ARG A 443 -2.81 -14.08 -28.55
C ARG A 443 -1.80 -14.19 -27.41
N ALA A 444 -1.69 -13.16 -26.56
CA ALA A 444 -0.85 -13.20 -25.36
C ALA A 444 -1.59 -13.90 -24.20
N VAL A 445 -2.91 -13.72 -24.09
CA VAL A 445 -3.76 -14.42 -23.12
C VAL A 445 -3.81 -15.90 -23.40
N GLU A 446 -4.10 -16.29 -24.63
CA GLU A 446 -4.15 -17.71 -25.02
C GLU A 446 -2.82 -18.39 -24.67
N ARG A 447 -1.69 -17.70 -24.84
CA ARG A 447 -0.37 -18.22 -24.45
C ARG A 447 -0.16 -18.30 -22.94
N ALA A 448 -0.63 -17.32 -22.16
CA ALA A 448 -0.54 -17.35 -20.71
C ALA A 448 -1.40 -18.48 -20.12
N GLU A 449 -2.63 -18.64 -20.61
CA GLU A 449 -3.53 -19.73 -20.21
C GLU A 449 -2.93 -21.10 -20.56
N GLN A 450 -2.35 -21.24 -21.76
CA GLN A 450 -1.67 -22.48 -22.16
C GLN A 450 -0.46 -22.79 -21.27
N ASN A 451 0.35 -21.78 -20.91
CA ASN A 451 1.51 -21.96 -20.02
C ASN A 451 1.09 -22.39 -18.60
N VAL A 452 -0.01 -21.84 -18.07
CA VAL A 452 -0.56 -22.25 -16.76
C VAL A 452 -1.03 -23.70 -16.79
N ILE A 453 -1.62 -24.15 -17.91
CA ILE A 453 -2.03 -25.55 -18.10
C ILE A 453 -0.80 -26.48 -18.19
N GLU A 454 0.24 -26.08 -18.91
CA GLU A 454 1.48 -26.87 -19.03
C GLU A 454 2.23 -27.00 -17.70
N ILE A 455 2.29 -25.93 -16.90
CA ILE A 455 2.89 -25.96 -15.55
C ILE A 455 2.11 -26.90 -14.63
N ARG A 456 0.77 -26.91 -14.71
CA ARG A 456 -0.08 -27.85 -13.95
C ARG A 456 0.02 -29.29 -14.41
N GLY A 457 0.53 -29.56 -15.61
CA GLY A 457 0.81 -30.92 -16.10
C GLY A 457 2.19 -31.45 -15.71
N PHE A 458 3.06 -30.60 -15.18
CA PHE A 458 4.43 -30.95 -14.78
C PHE A 458 4.60 -31.22 -13.27
N PHE A 459 3.61 -30.82 -12.46
CA PHE A 459 3.47 -31.18 -11.04
C PHE A 459 2.36 -32.21 -10.88
#